data_AF-A0A2V7VXY8-F1
#
_entry.id   AF-A0A2V7VXY8-F1
#
_cell.length_a   1.000
_cell.length_b   1.000
_cell.length_c   1.000
_cell.angle_alpha   90.00
_cell.angle_beta   90.00
_cell.angle_gamma   90.00
#
_symmetry.space_group_name_H-M   'P 1'
#
loop_
_entity.id
_entity.type
_entity.pdbx_description
1 polymer ?
#
loop_
_entity_poly.entity_id
_entity_poly.type
_entity_poly.pdbx_seq_one_letter_code
_entity_poly.pdbx_strand_id
1 'polypeptide(L)'
;MRILSKTLPLLLAFACATPWHNEPVGSEVNLAFTLERNLVTFTTIRIDGRSGRFILASASPRTILDPSFANPRRPHLLHFGQKETLALSNAAPMALGGVADALIGADVWNGHAISIDYHAGLVSFQKEGIVPDAMKLYRYPAEPMIEVDVNGQTLNAVVDTANPDTLILPSPQKARGTARVRIAGNDFGNVDIQYANVSHPRVGNRLLSHFLVTIDYGQRLVGLWRDPRNPV
;
A
#
# COMPACT_ATOMS: atom_id res chain seq x y z
N MET A 1 56.78 -39.51 24.57
CA MET A 1 57.24 -38.12 24.35
C MET A 1 56.37 -37.51 23.25
N ARG A 2 55.77 -36.34 23.53
CA ARG A 2 54.98 -35.46 22.64
C ARG A 2 53.55 -35.88 22.24
N ILE A 3 52.65 -35.38 23.09
CA ILE A 3 51.28 -34.94 22.83
C ILE A 3 51.26 -33.99 21.62
N LEU A 4 50.26 -34.09 20.74
CA LEU A 4 49.76 -32.96 19.96
C LEU A 4 48.29 -33.21 19.58
N SER A 5 47.44 -32.69 20.46
CA SER A 5 46.02 -32.44 20.28
C SER A 5 45.79 -31.60 19.02
N LYS A 6 44.86 -32.01 18.16
CA LYS A 6 44.24 -31.12 17.17
C LYS A 6 42.73 -31.22 17.31
N THR A 7 42.22 -30.32 18.14
CA THR A 7 40.84 -29.83 18.17
C THR A 7 40.42 -29.41 16.77
N LEU A 8 39.39 -30.05 16.24
CA LEU A 8 38.69 -29.66 15.02
C LEU A 8 37.70 -28.54 15.39
N PRO A 9 37.76 -27.33 14.79
CA PRO A 9 36.74 -26.33 15.04
C PRO A 9 35.45 -26.74 14.32
N LEU A 10 34.40 -26.96 15.11
CA LEU A 10 33.04 -27.13 14.64
C LEU A 10 32.56 -25.79 14.05
N LEU A 11 32.66 -25.62 12.74
CA LEU A 11 32.05 -24.50 12.02
C LEU A 11 30.52 -24.69 12.06
N LEU A 12 29.90 -24.11 13.09
CA LEU A 12 28.47 -23.79 13.09
C LEU A 12 28.23 -22.72 12.02
N ALA A 13 28.04 -23.16 10.78
CA ALA A 13 27.38 -22.35 9.77
C ALA A 13 25.92 -22.16 10.24
N PHE A 14 25.66 -21.03 10.90
CA PHE A 14 24.32 -20.47 10.94
C PHE A 14 23.93 -20.13 9.51
N ALA A 15 23.38 -21.11 8.79
CA ALA A 15 22.54 -20.85 7.66
C ALA A 15 21.30 -20.14 8.23
N CYS A 16 21.36 -18.81 8.33
CA CYS A 16 20.16 -17.99 8.33
C CYS A 16 19.50 -18.21 6.97
N ALA A 17 18.80 -19.33 6.82
CA ALA A 17 17.85 -19.54 5.74
C ALA A 17 16.82 -18.44 5.93
N THR A 18 16.94 -17.38 5.13
CA THR A 18 15.89 -16.38 5.05
C THR A 18 14.63 -17.09 4.56
N PRO A 19 13.45 -16.79 5.13
CA PRO A 19 12.22 -17.55 4.90
C PRO A 19 11.76 -17.60 3.43
N TRP A 20 12.44 -16.86 2.55
CA TRP A 20 12.14 -16.69 1.13
C TRP A 20 12.96 -17.61 0.20
N HIS A 21 13.86 -18.45 0.72
CA HIS A 21 14.79 -19.23 -0.13
C HIS A 21 14.11 -20.30 -1.00
N ASN A 22 12.88 -20.72 -0.64
CA ASN A 22 12.12 -21.75 -1.35
C ASN A 22 10.79 -21.24 -1.93
N GLU A 23 10.61 -19.91 -2.02
CA GLU A 23 9.42 -19.33 -2.65
C GLU A 23 9.48 -19.64 -4.16
N PRO A 24 8.42 -20.22 -4.77
CA PRO A 24 8.39 -20.47 -6.20
C PRO A 24 8.72 -19.19 -6.97
N VAL A 25 9.74 -19.25 -7.81
CA VAL A 25 10.20 -18.09 -8.59
C VAL A 25 9.11 -17.73 -9.61
N GLY A 26 8.42 -16.60 -9.42
CA GLY A 26 7.81 -15.89 -10.55
C GLY A 26 6.53 -15.06 -10.36
N SER A 27 5.72 -15.22 -9.30
CA SER A 27 4.36 -14.65 -9.28
C SER A 27 4.12 -13.51 -8.28
N GLU A 28 4.92 -13.41 -7.21
CA GLU A 28 4.73 -12.43 -6.13
C GLU A 28 6.02 -11.64 -5.83
N VAL A 29 5.89 -10.32 -5.69
CA VAL A 29 6.95 -9.44 -5.19
C VAL A 29 6.50 -8.80 -3.89
N ASN A 30 7.24 -9.11 -2.82
CA ASN A 30 7.01 -8.57 -1.49
C ASN A 30 7.83 -7.30 -1.25
N LEU A 31 7.14 -6.21 -0.92
CA LEU A 31 7.69 -4.89 -0.67
C LEU A 31 7.47 -4.53 0.80
N ALA A 32 8.55 -4.29 1.54
CA ALA A 32 8.42 -3.83 2.92
C ALA A 32 8.04 -2.35 2.96
N PHE A 33 7.22 -1.99 3.94
CA PHE A 33 6.84 -0.62 4.22
C PHE A 33 6.85 -0.33 5.72
N THR A 34 6.89 0.96 6.04
CA THR A 34 6.63 1.50 7.37
C THR A 34 5.44 2.45 7.33
N LEU A 35 4.75 2.59 8.46
CA LEU A 35 3.73 3.62 8.60
C LEU A 35 4.36 4.91 9.14
N GLU A 36 4.46 5.93 8.30
CA GLU A 36 4.95 7.25 8.68
C GLU A 36 3.79 8.25 8.61
N ARG A 37 3.37 8.80 9.76
CA ARG A 37 2.22 9.73 9.82
C ARG A 37 0.96 9.15 9.17
N ASN A 38 0.71 7.85 9.39
CA ASN A 38 -0.36 7.07 8.76
C ASN A 38 -0.24 6.95 7.24
N LEU A 39 0.95 7.07 6.66
CA LEU A 39 1.18 6.83 5.23
C LEU A 39 2.00 5.56 5.06
N VAL A 40 1.64 4.76 4.05
CA VAL A 40 2.37 3.55 3.67
C VAL A 40 3.62 3.96 2.90
N THR A 41 4.76 4.02 3.58
CA THR A 41 6.05 4.43 3.02
C THR A 41 6.90 3.21 2.70
N PHE A 42 7.24 3.01 1.44
CA PHE A 42 8.09 1.91 1.01
C PHE A 42 9.54 2.10 1.48
N THR A 43 10.14 1.02 1.98
CA THR A 43 11.53 1.05 2.50
C THR A 43 12.54 0.37 1.57
N THR A 44 12.07 -0.48 0.66
CA THR A 44 12.93 -1.33 -0.18
C THR A 44 12.96 -0.93 -1.66
N ILE A 45 12.22 0.10 -2.06
CA ILE A 45 12.14 0.53 -3.46
C ILE A 45 13.09 1.70 -3.76
N ARG A 46 13.50 1.82 -5.03
CA ARG A 46 14.31 2.93 -5.52
C ARG A 46 13.78 3.44 -6.86
N ILE A 47 13.93 4.73 -7.12
CA ILE A 47 13.64 5.32 -8.44
C ILE A 47 14.96 5.76 -9.07
N ASP A 48 15.28 5.22 -10.24
CA ASP A 48 16.56 5.43 -10.94
C ASP A 48 17.78 5.16 -10.04
N GLY A 49 17.69 4.14 -9.19
CA GLY A 49 18.72 3.79 -8.21
C GLY A 49 18.80 4.73 -7.00
N ARG A 50 17.97 5.76 -6.90
CA ARG A 50 17.92 6.68 -5.74
C ARG A 50 16.90 6.20 -4.71
N SER A 51 17.32 6.18 -3.45
CA SER A 51 16.40 6.05 -2.32
C SER A 51 15.66 7.36 -2.09
N GLY A 52 14.46 7.28 -1.51
CA GLY A 52 13.63 8.44 -1.17
C GLY A 52 12.44 8.00 -0.31
N ARG A 53 11.60 8.97 0.07
CA ARG A 53 10.33 8.73 0.75
C ARG A 53 9.24 8.49 -0.29
N PHE A 54 8.96 7.23 -0.57
CA PHE A 54 8.00 6.83 -1.59
C PHE A 54 6.75 6.28 -0.93
N ILE A 55 5.61 6.89 -1.22
CA ILE A 55 4.33 6.58 -0.57
C ILE A 55 3.45 5.80 -1.53
N LEU A 56 2.81 4.73 -1.07
CA LEU A 56 1.77 4.06 -1.84
C LEU A 56 0.54 4.96 -1.95
N ALA A 57 0.12 5.27 -3.17
CA ALA A 57 -1.06 6.07 -3.47
C ALA A 57 -2.07 5.24 -4.26
N SER A 58 -2.78 4.34 -3.57
CA SER A 58 -3.69 3.35 -4.17
C SER A 58 -4.78 3.96 -5.05
N ALA A 59 -5.24 5.18 -4.70
CA ALA A 59 -6.25 5.93 -5.42
C ALA A 59 -5.71 6.72 -6.61
N SER A 60 -4.40 6.95 -6.69
CA SER A 60 -3.79 7.74 -7.76
C SER A 60 -3.63 6.88 -9.01
N PRO A 61 -4.23 7.26 -10.16
CA PRO A 61 -4.12 6.46 -11.38
C PRO A 61 -2.71 6.49 -12.00
N ARG A 62 -1.89 7.49 -11.62
CA ARG A 62 -0.52 7.66 -12.11
C ARG A 62 0.42 7.92 -10.95
N THR A 63 1.67 7.52 -11.13
CA THR A 63 2.76 7.86 -10.23
C THR A 63 3.08 9.34 -10.35
N ILE A 64 3.30 9.99 -9.22
CA ILE A 64 3.65 11.40 -9.13
C ILE A 64 5.03 11.51 -8.53
N LEU A 65 5.90 12.29 -9.16
CA LEU A 65 7.28 12.53 -8.70
C LEU A 65 7.44 13.97 -8.28
N ASP A 66 8.10 14.20 -7.14
CA ASP A 66 8.58 15.53 -6.82
C ASP A 66 9.59 15.99 -7.88
N PRO A 67 9.65 17.29 -8.26
CA PRO A 67 10.58 17.78 -9.27
C PRO A 67 12.05 17.45 -9.00
N SER A 68 12.44 17.25 -7.73
CA SER A 68 13.79 16.82 -7.35
C SER A 68 14.12 15.36 -7.70
N PHE A 69 13.09 14.54 -7.97
CA PHE A 69 13.19 13.16 -8.44
C PHE A 69 12.81 13.01 -9.92
N ALA A 70 12.01 13.91 -10.46
CA ALA A 70 11.61 13.90 -11.86
C ALA A 70 12.77 14.27 -12.80
N ASN A 71 12.85 13.59 -13.94
CA ASN A 71 13.73 13.90 -15.05
C ASN A 71 12.90 13.91 -16.33
N PRO A 72 12.52 15.08 -16.86
CA PRO A 72 11.62 15.16 -18.00
C PRO A 72 12.21 14.62 -19.31
N ARG A 73 13.51 14.27 -19.31
CA ARG A 73 14.23 13.82 -20.51
C ARG A 73 14.35 12.31 -20.64
N ARG A 74 13.94 11.53 -19.63
CA ARG A 74 14.07 10.06 -19.64
C ARG A 74 12.91 9.40 -18.89
N PRO A 75 12.45 8.21 -19.34
CA PRO A 75 11.59 7.36 -18.51
C PRO A 75 12.28 7.03 -17.19
N HIS A 76 11.49 6.96 -16.12
CA HIS A 76 11.98 6.56 -14.81
C HIS A 76 11.86 5.05 -14.64
N LEU A 77 12.75 4.46 -13.83
CA LEU A 77 12.70 3.05 -13.47
C LEU A 77 12.43 2.93 -11.97
N LEU A 78 11.41 2.16 -11.62
CA LEU A 78 11.11 1.77 -10.25
C LEU A 78 11.70 0.39 -9.99
N HIS A 79 12.60 0.32 -9.02
CA HIS A 79 13.32 -0.90 -8.65
C HIS A 79 12.71 -1.47 -7.38
N PHE A 80 12.24 -2.71 -7.44
CA PHE A 80 11.75 -3.50 -6.31
C PHE A 80 12.88 -4.37 -5.76
N GLY A 81 13.78 -3.75 -4.99
CA GLY A 81 14.99 -4.40 -4.51
C GLY A 81 15.85 -4.90 -5.69
N GLN A 82 16.16 -6.20 -5.69
CA GLN A 82 16.90 -6.89 -6.77
C GLN A 82 16.00 -7.78 -7.64
N LYS A 83 14.71 -7.90 -7.33
CA LYS A 83 13.82 -8.90 -7.93
C LYS A 83 13.17 -8.41 -9.23
N GLU A 84 12.76 -7.15 -9.29
CA GLU A 84 11.99 -6.62 -10.42
C GLU A 84 12.27 -5.13 -10.63
N THR A 85 12.21 -4.71 -11.90
CA THR A 85 12.32 -3.31 -12.31
C THR A 85 11.16 -2.99 -13.23
N LEU A 86 10.39 -1.96 -12.89
CA LEU A 86 9.23 -1.51 -13.65
C LEU A 86 9.51 -0.13 -14.27
N ALA A 87 9.11 0.06 -15.51
CA ALA A 87 9.20 1.35 -16.16
C ALA A 87 8.04 2.26 -15.73
N LEU A 88 8.36 3.45 -15.24
CA LEU A 88 7.43 4.52 -14.95
C LEU A 88 7.32 5.43 -16.18
N SER A 89 6.54 4.99 -17.16
CA SER A 89 6.42 5.66 -18.46
C SER A 89 5.57 6.93 -18.43
N ASN A 90 4.73 7.12 -17.42
CA ASN A 90 3.76 8.23 -17.35
C ASN A 90 3.79 8.99 -16.01
N ALA A 91 4.93 8.99 -15.32
CA ALA A 91 5.07 9.70 -14.07
C ALA A 91 4.89 11.22 -14.25
N ALA A 92 4.00 11.83 -13.46
CA ALA A 92 3.72 13.25 -13.54
C ALA A 92 4.61 14.03 -12.55
N PRO A 93 5.38 15.04 -13.00
CA PRO A 93 6.11 15.91 -12.08
C PRO A 93 5.12 16.85 -11.36
N MET A 94 5.12 16.84 -10.04
CA MET A 94 4.30 17.75 -9.22
C MET A 94 5.00 18.00 -7.88
N ALA A 95 5.02 19.25 -7.43
CA ALA A 95 5.63 19.58 -6.13
C ALA A 95 4.86 18.89 -4.99
N LEU A 96 5.54 18.04 -4.24
CA LEU A 96 4.93 17.27 -3.13
C LEU A 96 5.15 17.96 -1.76
N GLY A 97 5.73 19.15 -1.75
CA GLY A 97 5.84 20.00 -0.54
C GLY A 97 6.64 19.37 0.59
N GLY A 98 7.59 18.48 0.28
CA GLY A 98 8.41 17.76 1.26
C GLY A 98 7.67 16.64 2.01
N VAL A 99 6.43 16.34 1.64
CA VAL A 99 5.67 15.21 2.21
C VAL A 99 6.25 13.88 1.72
N ALA A 100 6.60 13.79 0.44
CA ALA A 100 7.17 12.61 -0.20
C ALA A 100 8.07 13.03 -1.37
N ASP A 101 8.92 12.10 -1.80
CA ASP A 101 9.70 12.21 -3.04
C ASP A 101 8.93 11.62 -4.24
N ALA A 102 8.06 10.65 -3.97
CA ALA A 102 7.11 10.11 -4.95
C ALA A 102 5.82 9.59 -4.29
N LEU A 103 4.72 9.68 -5.02
CA LEU A 103 3.49 8.94 -4.77
C LEU A 103 3.38 7.84 -5.83
N ILE A 104 3.47 6.59 -5.43
CA ILE A 104 3.44 5.41 -6.31
C ILE A 104 1.98 5.05 -6.60
N GLY A 105 1.55 5.29 -7.83
CA GLY A 105 0.16 5.13 -8.27
C GLY A 105 -0.13 3.76 -8.88
N ALA A 106 -1.35 3.63 -9.40
CA ALA A 106 -1.88 2.40 -9.98
C ALA A 106 -1.19 1.99 -11.30
N ASP A 107 -0.59 2.94 -12.01
CA ASP A 107 0.15 2.73 -13.26
C ASP A 107 1.31 1.76 -13.11
N VAL A 108 1.92 1.71 -11.93
CA VAL A 108 3.02 0.79 -11.62
C VAL A 108 2.57 -0.66 -11.66
N TRP A 109 1.36 -0.95 -11.19
CA TRP A 109 0.91 -2.32 -10.97
C TRP A 109 0.41 -2.99 -12.25
N ASN A 110 0.35 -2.28 -13.39
CA ASN A 110 0.01 -2.83 -14.71
C ASN A 110 -1.26 -3.70 -14.74
N GLY A 111 -2.29 -3.33 -13.96
CA GLY A 111 -3.52 -4.11 -13.88
C GLY A 111 -3.43 -5.41 -13.06
N HIS A 112 -2.34 -5.63 -12.34
CA HIS A 112 -2.22 -6.73 -11.39
C HIS A 112 -2.78 -6.34 -10.01
N ALA A 113 -2.80 -7.30 -9.09
CA ALA A 113 -3.26 -7.08 -7.74
C ALA A 113 -2.13 -6.64 -6.81
N ILE A 114 -2.48 -5.81 -5.84
CA ILE A 114 -1.67 -5.57 -4.65
C ILE A 114 -2.44 -5.96 -3.40
N SER A 115 -1.76 -6.53 -2.43
CA SER A 115 -2.28 -6.83 -1.09
C SER A 115 -1.45 -6.05 -0.07
N ILE A 116 -2.12 -5.35 0.85
CA ILE A 116 -1.50 -4.51 1.89
C ILE A 116 -1.79 -5.16 3.24
N ASP A 117 -0.77 -5.80 3.80
CA ASP A 117 -0.80 -6.33 5.16
C ASP A 117 -0.13 -5.32 6.11
N TYR A 118 -0.97 -4.55 6.81
CA TYR A 118 -0.53 -3.55 7.79
C TYR A 118 0.10 -4.15 9.04
N HIS A 119 -0.25 -5.39 9.40
CA HIS A 119 0.35 -6.07 10.55
C HIS A 119 1.75 -6.55 10.21
N ALA A 120 1.96 -7.12 9.02
CA ALA A 120 3.26 -7.57 8.56
C ALA A 120 4.16 -6.42 8.06
N GLY A 121 3.59 -5.25 7.73
CA GLY A 121 4.31 -4.16 7.08
C GLY A 121 4.74 -4.53 5.66
N LEU A 122 3.88 -5.27 4.94
CA LEU A 122 4.16 -5.80 3.61
C LEU A 122 3.10 -5.40 2.59
N VAL A 123 3.56 -4.95 1.43
CA VAL A 123 2.75 -4.90 0.20
C VAL A 123 3.20 -6.04 -0.70
N SER A 124 2.29 -6.95 -1.01
CA SER A 124 2.52 -8.04 -1.96
C SER A 124 1.95 -7.65 -3.32
N PHE A 125 2.81 -7.57 -4.33
CA PHE A 125 2.42 -7.41 -5.73
C PHE A 125 2.21 -8.79 -6.34
N GLN A 126 0.97 -9.11 -6.70
CA GLN A 126 0.54 -10.44 -7.14
C GLN A 126 0.05 -10.38 -8.59
N LYS A 127 0.72 -11.13 -9.48
CA LYS A 127 0.37 -11.15 -10.91
C LYS A 127 -0.90 -11.95 -11.20
N GLU A 128 -1.31 -12.84 -10.29
CA GLU A 128 -2.40 -13.81 -10.47
C GLU A 128 -3.78 -13.33 -9.95
N GLY A 129 -3.87 -12.15 -9.30
CA GLY A 129 -5.13 -11.56 -8.83
C GLY A 129 -5.51 -11.93 -7.39
N ILE A 130 -6.74 -11.59 -6.96
CA ILE A 130 -7.26 -11.83 -5.60
C ILE A 130 -7.73 -13.28 -5.42
N VAL A 131 -7.31 -13.96 -4.34
CA VAL A 131 -7.89 -15.24 -3.91
C VAL A 131 -8.95 -14.99 -2.81
N PRO A 132 -10.24 -15.26 -3.07
CA PRO A 132 -11.34 -14.54 -2.42
C PRO A 132 -11.94 -15.17 -1.15
N ASP A 133 -11.56 -16.37 -0.73
CA ASP A 133 -12.41 -17.22 0.13
C ASP A 133 -12.82 -16.62 1.50
N ALA A 134 -12.14 -15.57 1.98
CA ALA A 134 -12.51 -14.85 3.19
C ALA A 134 -12.77 -13.33 3.02
N MET A 135 -12.56 -12.74 1.85
CA MET A 135 -12.65 -11.29 1.64
C MET A 135 -14.06 -10.84 1.27
N LYS A 136 -14.53 -9.72 1.83
CA LYS A 136 -15.65 -8.98 1.23
C LYS A 136 -15.13 -8.24 0.00
N LEU A 137 -15.69 -8.56 -1.15
CA LEU A 137 -15.29 -8.01 -2.44
C LEU A 137 -16.19 -6.84 -2.87
N TYR A 138 -15.57 -5.83 -3.47
CA TYR A 138 -16.21 -4.62 -3.96
C TYR A 138 -15.76 -4.36 -5.40
N ARG A 139 -16.71 -4.34 -6.33
CA ARG A 139 -16.41 -3.96 -7.73
C ARG A 139 -16.42 -2.45 -7.85
N TYR A 140 -15.48 -1.91 -8.62
CA TYR A 140 -15.42 -0.47 -8.87
C TYR A 140 -15.36 -0.11 -10.36
N PRO A 141 -15.95 1.03 -10.77
CA PRO A 141 -16.01 1.41 -12.18
C PRO A 141 -14.74 2.13 -12.66
N ALA A 142 -14.07 2.88 -11.79
CA ALA A 142 -12.94 3.76 -12.16
C ALA A 142 -11.84 3.79 -11.09
N GLU A 143 -12.13 4.29 -9.89
CA GLU A 143 -11.20 4.33 -8.75
C GLU A 143 -11.47 3.15 -7.81
N PRO A 144 -10.45 2.59 -7.11
CA PRO A 144 -10.67 1.49 -6.16
C PRO A 144 -11.58 1.96 -5.04
N MET A 145 -12.76 1.35 -4.91
CA MET A 145 -13.81 1.80 -4.01
C MET A 145 -14.40 0.65 -3.19
N ILE A 146 -14.88 1.01 -2.01
CA ILE A 146 -15.59 0.14 -1.06
C ILE A 146 -16.87 0.81 -0.58
N GLU A 147 -17.82 0.02 -0.10
CA GLU A 147 -18.99 0.55 0.62
C GLU A 147 -18.61 0.90 2.06
N VAL A 148 -18.98 2.11 2.46
CA VAL A 148 -18.81 2.64 3.82
C VAL A 148 -20.15 3.17 4.30
N ASP A 149 -20.61 2.74 5.47
CA ASP A 149 -21.75 3.34 6.13
C ASP A 149 -21.28 4.53 6.96
N VAL A 150 -21.89 5.70 6.75
CA VAL A 150 -21.62 6.94 7.48
C VAL A 150 -22.94 7.43 8.05
N ASN A 151 -23.07 7.42 9.38
CA ASN A 151 -24.29 7.79 10.08
C ASN A 151 -25.55 7.05 9.57
N GLY A 152 -25.42 5.77 9.19
CA GLY A 152 -26.53 4.96 8.66
C GLY A 152 -26.78 5.11 7.16
N GLN A 153 -25.98 5.92 6.46
CA GLN A 153 -26.04 6.06 5.00
C GLN A 153 -24.86 5.33 4.36
N THR A 154 -25.15 4.36 3.48
CA THR A 154 -24.12 3.68 2.69
C THR A 154 -23.65 4.56 1.53
N LEU A 155 -22.33 4.75 1.45
CA LEU A 155 -21.62 5.53 0.45
C LEU A 155 -20.55 4.67 -0.22
N ASN A 156 -20.27 4.92 -1.50
CA ASN A 156 -19.08 4.39 -2.16
C ASN A 156 -17.91 5.34 -1.89
N ALA A 157 -16.85 4.82 -1.27
CA ALA A 157 -15.69 5.59 -0.88
C ALA A 157 -14.42 5.02 -1.52
N VAL A 158 -13.56 5.90 -2.03
CA VAL A 158 -12.28 5.53 -2.62
C VAL A 158 -11.32 5.06 -1.53
N VAL A 159 -10.61 3.96 -1.78
CA VAL A 159 -9.52 3.45 -0.94
C VAL A 159 -8.27 4.27 -1.26
N ASP A 160 -7.88 5.15 -0.34
CA ASP A 160 -6.80 6.12 -0.54
C ASP A 160 -5.71 5.96 0.51
N THR A 161 -4.68 5.18 0.19
CA THR A 161 -3.53 4.95 1.08
C THR A 161 -2.58 6.15 1.15
N ALA A 162 -2.77 7.18 0.32
CA ALA A 162 -2.03 8.45 0.43
C ALA A 162 -2.79 9.48 1.30
N ASN A 163 -3.97 9.12 1.81
CA ASN A 163 -4.72 9.92 2.77
C ASN A 163 -4.38 9.47 4.22
N PRO A 164 -3.75 10.35 5.03
CA PRO A 164 -3.42 10.02 6.42
C PRO A 164 -4.62 10.17 7.38
N ASP A 165 -5.70 10.82 6.94
CA ASP A 165 -6.93 10.98 7.72
C ASP A 165 -7.76 9.68 7.73
N THR A 166 -8.80 9.67 8.54
CA THR A 166 -9.74 8.55 8.68
C THR A 166 -10.65 8.43 7.45
N LEU A 167 -11.41 9.49 7.17
CA LEU A 167 -12.40 9.58 6.11
C LEU A 167 -12.52 11.04 5.67
N ILE A 168 -12.50 11.27 4.36
CA ILE A 168 -12.82 12.57 3.76
C ILE A 168 -14.20 12.47 3.11
N LEU A 169 -15.10 13.40 3.42
CA LEU A 169 -16.41 13.54 2.79
C LEU A 169 -16.44 14.76 1.84
N PRO A 170 -17.15 14.66 0.70
CA PRO A 170 -17.34 15.79 -0.21
C PRO A 170 -18.01 16.99 0.47
N SER A 171 -17.40 18.17 0.32
CA SER A 171 -17.95 19.44 0.76
C SER A 171 -17.25 20.61 0.04
N PRO A 172 -17.97 21.69 -0.31
CA PRO A 172 -17.33 22.89 -0.86
C PRO A 172 -16.46 23.63 0.17
N GLN A 173 -16.69 23.40 1.47
CA GLN A 173 -15.94 24.05 2.55
C GLN A 173 -15.09 23.01 3.29
N LYS A 174 -13.83 23.36 3.52
CA LYS A 174 -12.92 22.54 4.32
C LYS A 174 -13.29 22.64 5.79
N ALA A 175 -13.59 21.51 6.42
CA ALA A 175 -13.93 21.45 7.83
C ALA A 175 -13.50 20.11 8.44
N ARG A 176 -13.59 20.00 9.78
CA ARG A 176 -13.44 18.75 10.52
C ARG A 176 -14.71 18.48 11.30
N GLY A 177 -15.00 17.21 11.54
CA GLY A 177 -16.13 16.78 12.35
C GLY A 177 -15.97 15.34 12.81
N THR A 178 -17.07 14.76 13.28
CA THR A 178 -17.14 13.35 13.65
C THR A 178 -18.32 12.70 12.95
N ALA A 179 -18.21 11.40 12.66
CA ALA A 179 -19.31 10.60 12.15
C ALA A 179 -19.19 9.16 12.66
N ARG A 180 -20.32 8.48 12.81
CA ARG A 180 -20.33 7.04 13.05
C ARG A 180 -20.02 6.32 11.74
N VAL A 181 -18.98 5.50 11.72
CA VAL A 181 -18.51 4.84 10.48
C VAL A 181 -18.54 3.33 10.62
N ARG A 182 -19.10 2.64 9.62
CA ARG A 182 -19.02 1.18 9.50
C ARG A 182 -18.44 0.76 8.15
N ILE A 183 -17.54 -0.22 8.15
CA ILE A 183 -16.89 -0.75 6.93
C ILE A 183 -16.87 -2.28 7.00
N ALA A 184 -17.29 -2.93 5.93
CA ALA A 184 -17.33 -4.39 5.81
C ALA A 184 -17.99 -5.09 7.02
N GLY A 185 -19.10 -4.53 7.53
CA GLY A 185 -19.85 -5.04 8.68
C GLY A 185 -19.34 -4.59 10.05
N ASN A 186 -18.13 -4.03 10.13
CA ASN A 186 -17.50 -3.58 11.38
C ASN A 186 -17.87 -2.15 11.70
N ASP A 187 -18.24 -1.89 12.94
CA ASP A 187 -18.57 -0.54 13.44
C ASP A 187 -17.37 0.06 14.16
N PHE A 188 -16.84 1.16 13.63
CA PHE A 188 -15.71 1.91 14.20
C PHE A 188 -16.19 3.00 15.19
N GLY A 189 -17.49 3.06 15.46
CA GLY A 189 -18.06 4.10 16.31
C GLY A 189 -17.88 5.48 15.69
N ASN A 190 -17.86 6.51 16.55
CA ASN A 190 -17.63 7.88 16.13
C ASN A 190 -16.14 8.12 15.89
N VAL A 191 -15.80 8.45 14.65
CA VAL A 191 -14.42 8.73 14.24
C VAL A 191 -14.29 10.15 13.71
N ASP A 192 -13.10 10.72 13.81
CA ASP A 192 -12.77 12.02 13.21
C ASP A 192 -12.88 11.93 11.69
N ILE A 193 -13.55 12.90 11.07
CA ILE A 193 -13.68 13.01 9.62
C ILE A 193 -13.26 14.40 9.14
N GLN A 194 -12.87 14.48 7.88
CA GLN A 194 -12.60 15.73 7.19
C GLN A 194 -13.63 15.98 6.09
N TYR A 195 -14.04 17.22 5.93
CA TYR A 195 -14.82 17.69 4.79
C TYR A 195 -13.89 18.42 3.84
N ALA A 196 -13.92 18.09 2.55
CA ALA A 196 -13.08 18.74 1.55
C ALA A 196 -13.71 18.68 0.16
N ASN A 197 -13.18 19.51 -0.75
CA ASN A 197 -13.62 19.55 -2.13
C ASN A 197 -13.05 18.35 -2.91
N VAL A 198 -13.67 17.19 -2.72
CA VAL A 198 -13.40 15.93 -3.40
C VAL A 198 -14.66 15.45 -4.11
N SER A 199 -14.51 14.76 -5.25
CA SER A 199 -15.63 14.23 -6.03
C SER A 199 -16.34 13.05 -5.36
N HIS A 200 -15.58 12.24 -4.61
CA HIS A 200 -16.07 11.06 -3.90
C HIS A 200 -15.52 11.04 -2.47
N PRO A 201 -16.23 10.41 -1.51
CA PRO A 201 -15.67 10.08 -0.21
C PRO A 201 -14.35 9.30 -0.35
N ARG A 202 -13.42 9.49 0.59
CA ARG A 202 -12.12 8.80 0.59
C ARG A 202 -11.81 8.20 1.95
N VAL A 203 -11.63 6.89 2.02
CA VAL A 203 -11.17 6.20 3.23
C VAL A 203 -9.65 6.23 3.26
N GLY A 204 -9.09 6.78 4.33
CA GLY A 204 -7.65 6.84 4.51
C GLY A 204 -7.11 5.74 5.42
N ASN A 205 -5.79 5.72 5.57
CA ASN A 205 -5.07 4.63 6.21
C ASN A 205 -5.44 4.40 7.67
N ARG A 206 -5.94 5.41 8.38
CA ARG A 206 -6.31 5.25 9.80
C ARG A 206 -7.46 4.24 9.99
N LEU A 207 -8.33 4.07 8.99
CA LEU A 207 -9.34 3.00 8.97
C LEU A 207 -8.86 1.78 8.18
N LEU A 208 -8.19 1.99 7.04
CA LEU A 208 -7.75 0.88 6.19
C LEU A 208 -6.78 -0.07 6.91
N SER A 209 -5.97 0.44 7.85
CA SER A 209 -5.00 -0.38 8.59
C SER A 209 -5.62 -1.46 9.50
N HIS A 210 -6.94 -1.43 9.72
CA HIS A 210 -7.66 -2.48 10.44
C HIS A 210 -8.01 -3.69 9.54
N PHE A 211 -7.68 -3.62 8.25
CA PHE A 211 -7.95 -4.65 7.26
C PHE A 211 -6.67 -5.13 6.58
N LEU A 212 -6.69 -6.38 6.13
CA LEU A 212 -5.94 -6.77 4.95
C LEU A 212 -6.70 -6.20 3.74
N VAL A 213 -6.04 -5.30 3.01
CA VAL A 213 -6.63 -4.63 1.85
C VAL A 213 -6.02 -5.19 0.59
N THR A 214 -6.83 -5.72 -0.33
CA THR A 214 -6.37 -6.13 -1.66
C THR A 214 -7.04 -5.28 -2.73
N ILE A 215 -6.29 -4.83 -3.74
CA ILE A 215 -6.80 -4.09 -4.89
C ILE A 215 -6.31 -4.78 -6.15
N ASP A 216 -7.23 -5.35 -6.91
CA ASP A 216 -6.97 -5.90 -8.25
C ASP A 216 -7.39 -4.90 -9.31
N TYR A 217 -6.37 -4.24 -9.88
CA TYR A 217 -6.56 -3.17 -10.84
C TYR A 217 -7.09 -3.66 -12.20
N GLY A 218 -6.82 -4.91 -12.56
CA GLY A 218 -7.25 -5.52 -13.83
C GLY A 218 -8.68 -6.01 -13.77
N GLN A 219 -9.05 -6.68 -12.68
CA GLN A 219 -10.42 -7.16 -12.45
C GLN A 219 -11.36 -6.07 -11.92
N ARG A 220 -10.78 -4.95 -11.45
CA ARG A 220 -11.47 -3.84 -10.79
C ARG A 220 -12.23 -4.27 -9.54
N LEU A 221 -11.50 -4.94 -8.66
CA LEU A 221 -12.00 -5.43 -7.38
C LEU A 221 -11.16 -4.89 -6.23
N VAL A 222 -11.82 -4.49 -5.14
CA VAL A 222 -11.20 -4.31 -3.83
C VAL A 222 -11.68 -5.42 -2.92
N GLY A 223 -10.75 -6.14 -2.29
CA GLY A 223 -11.03 -7.09 -1.24
C GLY A 223 -10.68 -6.50 0.12
N LEU A 224 -11.61 -6.60 1.08
CA LEU A 224 -11.33 -6.33 2.48
C LEU A 224 -11.49 -7.61 3.29
N TRP A 225 -10.45 -7.98 4.02
CA TRP A 225 -10.55 -8.96 5.08
C TRP A 225 -10.20 -8.30 6.40
N ARG A 226 -11.09 -8.42 7.39
CA ARG A 226 -10.78 -7.96 8.73
C ARG A 226 -9.84 -8.97 9.37
N ASP A 227 -8.68 -8.51 9.81
CA ASP A 227 -7.81 -9.32 10.64
C ASP A 227 -8.48 -9.50 12.02
N PRO A 228 -8.87 -10.73 12.41
CA PRO A 228 -9.52 -10.98 13.70
C PRO A 228 -8.57 -10.70 14.89
N ARG A 229 -7.27 -10.54 14.66
CA ARG A 229 -6.27 -10.21 15.68
C ARG A 229 -6.27 -8.72 16.07
N ASN A 230 -6.87 -7.85 15.25
CA ASN A 230 -6.95 -6.42 15.52
C ASN A 230 -8.30 -6.05 16.18
N PRO A 231 -8.32 -5.69 17.48
CA PRO A 231 -9.52 -5.15 18.11
C PRO A 231 -9.89 -3.77 17.52
N VAL A 232 -11.18 -3.41 17.62
CA VAL A 232 -11.69 -2.07 17.28
C VAL A 232 -11.41 -1.11 18.41
#